data_AF-A0A528AZK1-F1
#
_entry.id   AF-A0A528AZK1-F1
#
_cell.length_a   1.000
_cell.length_b   1.000
_cell.length_c   1.000
_cell.angle_alpha   90.00
_cell.angle_beta   90.00
_cell.angle_gamma   90.00
#
_symmetry.space_group_name_H-M   'P 1'
#
loop_
_entity.id
_entity.type
_entity.pdbx_description
1 polymer ?
#
loop_
_entity_poly.entity_id
_entity_poly.type
_entity_poly.pdbx_seq_one_letter_code
_entity_poly.pdbx_strand_id
1 'polypeptide(L)' 'VLPQADAVVDQAGQLTDVKDRDALYERAGQMYFDAGIVIPLVDVNDVVVHAKGLKDLGLRPVNPPGNIDFATVRWGR' A
#
# COMPACT_ATOMS: atom_id res chain seq x y z
N VAL A 1 -1.88 -3.13 19.39
CA VAL A 1 -3.30 -3.30 18.99
C VAL A 1 -3.42 -4.80 18.71
N LEU A 2 -4.15 -5.59 19.51
CA LEU A 2 -4.07 -7.08 19.51
C LEU A 2 -2.61 -7.64 19.55
N PRO A 3 -2.00 -7.80 20.74
CA PRO A 3 -0.58 -8.14 20.89
C PRO A 3 -0.11 -9.39 20.12
N GLN A 4 -0.96 -10.41 20.00
CA GLN A 4 -0.64 -11.62 19.24
C GLN A 4 -0.53 -11.37 17.74
N ALA A 5 -1.28 -10.42 17.18
CA ALA A 5 -1.17 -10.05 15.77
C ALA A 5 0.07 -9.17 15.55
N ASP A 6 0.34 -8.24 16.46
CA ASP A 6 1.54 -7.39 16.44
C ASP A 6 2.82 -8.26 16.44
N ALA A 7 2.87 -9.32 17.25
CA ALA A 7 4.02 -10.24 17.27
C ALA A 7 4.22 -10.99 15.93
N VAL A 8 3.14 -11.29 15.20
CA VAL A 8 3.21 -11.93 13.88
C VAL A 8 3.72 -10.94 12.83
N VAL A 9 3.29 -9.67 12.91
CA VAL A 9 3.82 -8.57 12.07
C VAL A 9 5.32 -8.39 12.31
N ASP A 10 5.75 -8.37 13.58
CA ASP A 10 7.17 -8.24 13.94
C ASP A 10 8.00 -9.40 13.35
N GLN A 11 7.49 -10.62 13.44
CA GLN A 11 8.13 -11.80 12.83
C GLN A 11 8.21 -11.66 11.30
N ALA A 12 7.14 -11.24 10.64
CA ALA A 12 7.11 -11.01 9.20
C ALA A 12 8.18 -9.98 8.78
N GLY A 13 8.33 -8.90 9.54
CA GLY A 13 9.32 -7.85 9.29
C GLY A 13 10.78 -8.32 9.32
N GLN A 14 11.07 -9.49 9.89
CA GLN A 14 12.42 -10.09 9.90
C GLN A 14 12.68 -11.03 8.71
N LEU A 15 11.67 -11.37 7.92
CA LEU A 15 11.81 -12.30 6.81
C LEU A 15 12.19 -11.60 5.50
N THR A 16 13.20 -12.14 4.83
CA THR A 16 13.59 -11.74 3.46
C THR A 16 12.87 -12.53 2.39
N ASP A 17 12.44 -13.76 2.69
CA ASP A 17 11.61 -14.55 1.79
C ASP A 17 10.22 -13.91 1.68
N VAL A 18 9.85 -13.50 0.47
CA VAL A 18 8.61 -12.76 0.22
C VAL A 18 7.39 -13.63 0.51
N LYS A 19 7.42 -14.91 0.12
CA LYS A 19 6.26 -15.79 0.25
C LYS A 19 5.95 -16.06 1.72
N ASP A 20 6.98 -16.36 2.51
CA ASP A 20 6.82 -16.64 3.94
C ASP A 20 6.42 -15.38 4.71
N ARG A 21 6.99 -14.23 4.33
CA ARG A 21 6.60 -12.93 4.89
C ARG A 21 5.14 -12.60 4.62
N ASP A 22 4.70 -12.72 3.37
CA ASP A 22 3.35 -12.35 2.97
C ASP A 22 2.31 -13.26 3.64
N ALA A 23 2.63 -14.55 3.84
CA ALA A 23 1.78 -15.48 4.60
C ALA A 23 1.58 -15.05 6.07
N LEU A 24 2.62 -14.49 6.70
CA LEU A 24 2.51 -13.97 8.08
C LEU A 24 1.70 -12.67 8.13
N TYR A 25 1.87 -11.76 7.18
CA TYR A 25 1.06 -10.55 7.11
C TYR A 25 -0.42 -10.85 6.90
N GLU A 26 -0.75 -11.81 6.02
CA GLU A 26 -2.13 -12.24 5.81
C GLU A 26 -2.74 -12.79 7.10
N ARG A 27 -1.98 -13.63 7.82
CA ARG A 27 -2.41 -14.18 9.10
C ARG A 27 -2.66 -13.08 10.15
N ALA A 28 -1.77 -12.09 10.26
CA ALA A 28 -1.96 -10.97 11.16
C ALA A 28 -3.19 -10.12 10.76
N GLY A 29 -3.36 -9.86 9.46
CA GLY A 29 -4.52 -9.19 8.89
C GLY A 29 -5.84 -9.84 9.30
N GLN A 30 -5.93 -11.16 9.16
CA GLN A 30 -7.10 -11.93 9.59
C GLN A 30 -7.36 -11.78 11.09
N MET A 31 -6.33 -11.79 11.94
CA MET A 31 -6.50 -11.58 13.39
C MET A 31 -7.06 -10.19 13.73
N TYR A 32 -6.60 -9.14 13.03
CA TYR A 32 -7.14 -7.79 13.21
C TYR A 32 -8.60 -7.69 12.76
N PHE A 33 -8.94 -8.37 11.65
CA PHE A 33 -10.30 -8.45 11.14
C PHE A 33 -11.23 -9.17 12.13
N ASP A 34 -10.84 -10.35 12.60
CA ASP A 34 -11.63 -11.17 13.53
C ASP A 34 -11.86 -10.46 14.87
N ALA A 35 -10.89 -9.64 15.31
CA ALA A 35 -11.02 -8.82 16.51
C ALA A 35 -11.85 -7.53 16.30
N GLY A 36 -12.33 -7.26 15.09
CA GLY A 36 -13.11 -6.06 14.75
C GLY A 36 -12.30 -4.76 14.82
N ILE A 37 -10.97 -4.86 14.79
CA ILE A 37 -10.06 -3.71 14.90
C ILE A 37 -9.95 -3.00 13.54
N VAL A 38 -9.91 -3.79 12.47
CA VAL A 38 -9.87 -3.29 11.09
C VAL A 38 -11.04 -3.87 10.32
N ILE A 39 -11.80 -3.00 9.66
CA ILE A 39 -12.91 -3.39 8.79
C ILE A 39 -12.52 -2.96 7.36
N PRO A 40 -12.09 -3.90 6.50
CA PRO A 40 -11.81 -3.58 5.10
C PRO A 40 -13.13 -3.22 4.41
N LEU A 41 -13.16 -2.06 3.74
CA LEU A 41 -14.35 -1.57 3.05
C LEU A 41 -14.24 -1.84 1.55
N VAL A 42 -13.30 -1.18 0.89
CA VAL A 42 -13.08 -1.25 -0.57
C VAL A 42 -11.63 -0.92 -0.90
N ASP A 43 -11.16 -1.43 -2.03
CA ASP A 43 -9.95 -0.92 -2.67
C ASP A 43 -10.23 0.47 -3.26
N VAL A 44 -9.24 1.35 -3.18
CA VAL A 44 -9.35 2.73 -3.69
C VAL A 44 -8.55 2.85 -4.98
N ASN A 45 -9.16 3.44 -6.01
CA ASN A 45 -8.45 3.87 -7.20
C ASN A 45 -8.00 5.32 -7.02
N ASP A 46 -6.69 5.56 -7.14
CA ASP A 46 -6.16 6.92 -7.20
C ASP A 46 -6.52 7.56 -8.54
N VAL A 47 -7.44 8.52 -8.50
CA VAL A 47 -7.82 9.32 -9.67
C VAL A 47 -7.10 10.65 -9.62
N VAL A 48 -6.17 10.88 -10.55
CA VAL A 48 -5.48 12.17 -10.69
C VAL A 48 -6.07 12.97 -11.84
N VAL A 49 -6.59 14.15 -11.54
CA VAL A 49 -7.07 15.12 -12.53
C VAL A 49 -6.01 16.20 -12.71
N HIS A 50 -5.61 16.45 -13.96
CA HIS A 50 -4.60 17.47 -14.28
C HIS A 50 -4.99 18.29 -15.51
N ALA A 51 -4.30 19.41 -15.71
CA ALA A 51 -4.53 20.29 -16.85
C ALA A 51 -4.28 19.57 -18.19
N LYS A 52 -5.09 19.88 -19.21
CA LYS A 52 -4.93 19.34 -20.57
C LYS A 52 -3.58 19.76 -21.14
N GLY A 53 -2.85 18.80 -21.69
CA GLY A 53 -1.51 19.02 -22.26
C GLY A 53 -0.37 18.71 -21.29
N LEU A 54 -0.65 18.48 -20.01
CA LEU A 54 0.35 17.97 -19.08
C LEU A 54 0.66 16.49 -19.41
N LYS A 55 1.94 16.12 -19.47
CA LYS A 55 2.46 14.79 -19.79
C LYS A 55 3.48 14.34 -18.75
N ASP A 56 3.82 13.06 -18.80
CA ASP A 56 4.81 12.41 -17.92
C ASP A 56 4.49 12.58 -16.44
N LEU A 57 3.19 12.62 -16.14
CA LEU A 57 2.68 12.52 -14.78
C LEU A 57 2.76 11.06 -14.35
N GLY A 58 3.98 10.61 -14.05
CA GLY A 58 4.22 9.30 -13.49
C GLY A 58 3.59 9.25 -12.09
N LEU A 59 2.63 8.36 -11.89
CA LEU A 59 2.43 7.81 -10.55
C LEU A 59 3.73 7.07 -10.24
N ARG A 60 4.48 7.53 -9.23
CA ARG A 60 5.69 6.80 -8.84
C ARG A 60 5.27 5.35 -8.56
N PRO A 61 6.08 4.34 -8.95
CA PRO A 61 5.85 2.95 -8.58
C PRO A 61 6.19 2.74 -7.10
N VAL A 62 5.52 3.48 -6.21
CA VAL A 62 5.51 3.26 -4.76
C VAL A 62 4.20 2.61 -4.40
N ASN A 63 4.27 1.64 -3.49
CA ASN A 63 3.12 1.05 -2.84
C ASN A 63 3.06 1.55 -1.39
N PRO A 64 1.91 2.04 -0.88
CA PRO A 64 0.69 2.31 -1.64
C PRO A 64 0.91 3.39 -2.72
N PRO A 65 0.22 3.27 -3.88
CA PRO A 65 0.19 4.35 -4.86
C PRO A 65 -0.33 5.64 -4.19
N GLY A 66 0.12 6.79 -4.70
CA GLY A 66 -0.32 8.09 -4.17
C GLY A 66 0.69 9.22 -4.31
N ASN A 67 1.97 8.93 -4.55
CA ASN A 67 2.97 9.98 -4.77
C ASN A 67 3.10 10.32 -6.26
N ILE A 68 2.63 11.51 -6.63
CA ILE A 68 2.83 12.09 -7.96
C ILE A 68 4.31 12.50 -8.11
N ASP A 69 4.96 12.06 -9.18
CA ASP A 69 6.32 12.50 -9.48
C ASP A 69 6.34 13.84 -10.22
N PHE A 70 6.28 14.95 -9.49
CA PHE A 70 6.32 16.28 -10.13
C PHE A 70 7.66 16.63 -10.82
N ALA A 71 8.72 15.86 -10.57
CA ALA A 71 10.05 16.11 -11.15
C ALA A 71 10.10 15.83 -12.67
N THR A 72 9.25 14.93 -13.16
CA THR A 72 9.23 14.49 -14.57
C THR A 72 8.07 15.12 -15.36
N VAL A 73 7.16 15.79 -14.67
CA VAL A 73 6.00 16.46 -15.26
C VAL A 73 6.42 17.57 -16.22
N ARG A 74 5.83 17.57 -17.41
CA ARG A 74 6.05 18.63 -18.39
C ARG A 74 4.81 18.93 -19.22
N TRP A 75 4.81 20.10 -19.84
CA TRP A 75 3.84 20.42 -20.88
C TRP A 75 4.22 19.75 -22.20
N GLY A 76 3.27 19.04 -22.80
CA GLY A 76 3.33 18.66 -24.20
C GLY A 76 3.25 19.90 -25.07
N ARG A 77 4.25 20.06 -25.94
CA ARG A 77 4.16 21.01 -27.06
C ARG A 77 3.12 20.56 -28.07
#